data_AF-A0A1M6MV76-F1
#
_entry.id   AF-A0A1M6MV76-F1
#
_cell.length_a   1.000
_cell.length_b   1.000
_cell.length_c   1.000
_cell.angle_alpha   90.00
_cell.angle_beta   90.00
_cell.angle_gamma   90.00
#
_symmetry.space_group_name_H-M   'P 1'
#
loop_
_entity.id
_entity.type
_entity.pdbx_description
1 polymer ?
#
loop_
_entity_poly.entity_id
_entity_poly.type
_entity_poly.pdbx_seq_one_letter_code
_entity_poly.pdbx_strand_id
1 'polypeptide(L)'
;MELSIENIHIFDERVSQKFRGFIELRKDEFNIDKSYKFKIIYNAESVLNDEDFNFEHSIYKNVTLKFKNDNKKSTALSMQLEKCRDILKEYNIECYRLSIEGDCIDENNVTFILEEDNSEPSYFGRGKKKKRSTVVMIMPNKEFTTETISKFYNERMSEIFNKFYECINMDSEIMCKILEVEYKDDINYIYREFCEQYHDWWFANENKSNELRDRLLNKTKLVLGIED
;
A
#
# COMPACT_ATOMS: atom_id res chain seq x y z
N MET A 1 11.85 14.52 -4.98
CA MET A 1 11.99 15.70 -4.11
C MET A 1 11.70 15.27 -2.68
N GLU A 2 12.50 15.76 -1.73
CA GLU A 2 12.37 15.41 -0.32
C GLU A 2 12.47 16.67 0.54
N LEU A 3 11.67 16.73 1.60
CA LEU A 3 11.71 17.75 2.64
C LEU A 3 11.60 17.05 3.99
N SER A 4 12.50 17.34 4.92
CA SER A 4 12.32 16.95 6.33
C SER A 4 12.08 18.18 7.19
N ILE A 5 11.09 18.10 8.08
CA ILE A 5 10.86 19.09 9.13
C ILE A 5 11.31 18.48 10.44
N GLU A 6 12.32 19.09 11.04
CA GLU A 6 12.85 18.64 12.32
C GLU A 6 11.97 19.05 13.50
N ASN A 7 11.99 18.24 14.55
CA ASN A 7 11.38 18.52 15.86
C ASN A 7 9.91 18.95 15.77
N ILE A 8 9.12 18.20 15.01
CA ILE A 8 7.69 18.43 14.86
C ILE A 8 6.91 17.13 14.96
N HIS A 9 5.84 17.18 15.74
CA HIS A 9 4.90 16.07 15.84
C HIS A 9 3.97 16.06 14.62
N ILE A 10 3.63 14.88 14.09
CA ILE A 10 2.81 14.75 12.86
C ILE A 10 1.41 15.39 12.96
N PHE A 11 0.86 15.50 14.18
CA PHE A 11 -0.43 16.15 14.41
C PHE A 11 -0.36 17.67 14.61
N ASP A 12 0.83 18.25 14.60
CA ASP A 12 1.01 19.70 14.71
C ASP A 12 0.48 20.41 13.45
N GLU A 13 -0.34 21.45 13.63
CA GLU A 13 -0.94 22.17 12.51
C GLU A 13 0.11 22.82 11.58
N ARG A 14 1.29 23.15 12.14
CA ARG A 14 2.43 23.76 11.43
C ARG A 14 3.03 22.82 10.39
N VAL A 15 2.83 21.50 10.50
CA VAL A 15 3.32 20.50 9.51
C VAL A 15 2.83 20.88 8.12
N SER A 16 1.52 21.13 7.96
CA SER A 16 0.92 21.48 6.67
C SER A 16 1.35 22.88 6.19
N GLN A 17 1.56 23.82 7.11
CA GLN A 17 2.00 25.19 6.78
C GLN A 17 3.44 25.21 6.25
N LYS A 18 4.34 24.48 6.90
CA LYS A 18 5.73 24.33 6.45
C LYS A 18 5.81 23.61 5.11
N PHE A 19 4.99 22.57 4.91
CA PHE A 19 4.87 21.91 3.62
C PHE A 19 4.39 22.85 2.52
N ARG A 20 3.36 23.68 2.79
CA ARG A 20 2.91 24.73 1.86
C ARG A 20 4.03 25.68 1.45
N GLY A 21 4.78 26.20 2.41
CA GLY A 21 5.89 27.10 2.13
C GLY A 21 6.96 26.46 1.23
N PHE A 22 7.25 25.17 1.44
CA PHE A 22 8.17 24.43 0.59
C PHE A 22 7.66 24.24 -0.84
N ILE A 23 6.39 23.87 -1.01
CA ILE A 23 5.78 23.71 -2.34
C ILE A 23 5.72 25.06 -3.07
N GLU A 24 5.36 26.14 -2.38
CA GLU A 24 5.30 27.48 -2.98
C GLU A 24 6.63 27.91 -3.58
N LEU A 25 7.75 27.61 -2.91
CA LEU A 25 9.11 27.93 -3.36
C LEU A 25 9.59 27.07 -4.53
N ARG A 26 8.98 25.90 -4.73
CA ARG A 26 9.47 24.88 -5.70
C ARG A 26 8.43 24.46 -6.73
N LYS A 27 7.25 25.11 -6.76
CA LYS A 27 6.14 24.76 -7.66
C LYS A 27 6.56 24.71 -9.14
N ASP A 28 7.53 25.53 -9.53
CA ASP A 28 8.03 25.62 -10.91
C ASP A 28 8.95 24.45 -11.28
N GLU A 29 9.39 23.64 -10.31
CA GLU A 29 10.13 22.39 -10.55
C GLU A 29 9.21 21.24 -11.02
N PHE A 30 7.89 21.38 -10.87
CA PHE A 30 6.92 20.34 -11.22
C PHE A 30 6.42 20.51 -12.65
N ASN A 31 6.31 19.39 -13.36
CA ASN A 31 5.73 19.36 -14.70
C ASN A 31 4.24 19.07 -14.60
N ILE A 32 3.42 19.97 -15.15
CA ILE A 32 1.96 19.89 -15.13
C ILE A 32 1.40 18.67 -15.88
N ASP A 33 2.15 18.14 -16.86
CA ASP A 33 1.76 16.96 -17.64
C ASP A 33 2.14 15.64 -16.95
N LYS A 34 2.79 15.71 -15.78
CA LYS A 34 3.22 14.56 -15.01
C LYS A 34 2.39 14.39 -13.75
N SER A 35 2.19 13.13 -13.36
CA SER A 35 1.65 12.79 -12.05
C SER A 35 2.76 12.43 -11.07
N TYR A 36 2.48 12.62 -9.78
CA TYR A 36 3.41 12.36 -8.70
C TYR A 36 2.80 11.41 -7.66
N LYS A 37 3.66 10.72 -6.92
CA LYS A 37 3.32 10.01 -5.68
C LYS A 37 3.76 10.87 -4.52
N PHE A 38 2.91 10.97 -3.52
CA PHE A 38 3.17 11.75 -2.32
C PHE A 38 3.17 10.85 -1.09
N LYS A 39 4.21 10.96 -0.29
CA LYS A 39 4.40 10.19 0.94
C LYS A 39 4.79 11.13 2.07
N ILE A 40 4.21 10.91 3.25
CA ILE A 40 4.61 11.52 4.52
C ILE A 40 5.16 10.40 5.41
N ILE A 41 6.36 10.57 5.94
CA ILE A 41 6.99 9.66 6.91
C ILE A 41 7.13 10.40 8.23
N TYR A 42 6.82 9.74 9.34
CA TYR A 42 6.95 10.30 10.69
C TYR A 42 7.39 9.20 11.68
N ASN A 43 7.81 9.60 12.88
CA ASN A 43 8.15 8.65 13.95
C ASN A 43 6.89 7.95 14.49
N ALA A 44 6.78 6.63 14.32
CA ALA A 44 5.65 5.86 14.79
C ALA A 44 5.42 5.97 16.32
N GLU A 45 6.49 6.05 17.10
CA GLU A 45 6.44 6.12 18.57
C GLU A 45 5.84 7.43 19.07
N SER A 46 6.07 8.54 18.37
CA SER A 46 5.54 9.86 18.73
C SER A 46 4.00 9.84 18.80
N VAL A 47 3.35 9.05 17.94
CA VAL A 47 1.90 8.95 17.90
C VAL A 47 1.36 8.00 18.99
N LEU A 48 2.19 7.12 19.56
CA LEU A 48 1.78 6.17 20.59
C LEU A 48 1.79 6.81 21.98
N ASN A 49 2.92 7.41 22.38
CA ASN A 49 3.17 7.94 23.73
C ASN A 49 4.07 9.19 23.69
N ASP A 50 3.50 10.35 23.37
CA ASP A 50 4.21 11.63 23.50
C ASP A 50 3.54 12.45 24.61
N GLU A 51 4.08 12.34 25.84
CA GLU A 51 3.61 13.10 27.00
C GLU A 51 3.88 14.61 26.85
N ASP A 52 4.88 14.98 26.04
CA ASP A 52 5.30 16.35 25.80
C ASP A 52 4.47 17.03 24.69
N PHE A 53 3.76 16.26 23.85
CA PHE A 53 2.93 16.80 22.79
C PHE A 53 1.54 17.27 23.27
N ASN A 54 1.25 18.55 23.02
CA ASN A 54 -0.04 19.15 23.36
C ASN A 54 -1.12 18.82 22.31
N PHE A 55 -1.77 17.66 22.49
CA PHE A 55 -2.88 17.22 21.64
C PHE A 55 -4.05 18.21 21.59
N GLU A 56 -4.24 19.03 22.64
CA GLU A 56 -5.32 20.02 22.73
C GLU A 56 -5.14 21.22 21.79
N HIS A 57 -3.96 21.41 21.21
CA HIS A 57 -3.66 22.46 20.22
C HIS A 57 -3.17 21.85 18.90
N SER A 58 -3.69 20.67 18.57
CA SER A 58 -3.29 19.89 17.39
C SER A 58 -4.48 19.55 16.51
N ILE A 59 -4.23 19.07 15.30
CA ILE A 59 -5.30 18.56 14.41
C ILE A 59 -6.09 17.42 15.07
N TYR A 60 -5.47 16.69 16.00
CA TYR A 60 -6.06 15.55 16.69
C TYR A 60 -7.30 15.96 17.49
N LYS A 61 -7.31 17.15 18.10
CA LYS A 61 -8.47 17.66 18.84
C LYS A 61 -9.70 17.82 17.97
N ASN A 62 -9.51 18.29 16.74
CA ASN A 62 -10.58 18.61 15.79
C ASN A 62 -11.11 17.37 15.05
N VAL A 63 -10.56 16.18 15.32
CA VAL A 63 -11.05 14.93 14.73
C VAL A 63 -12.45 14.62 15.24
N THR A 64 -13.39 14.57 14.30
CA THR A 64 -14.74 14.03 14.53
C THR A 64 -14.81 12.63 13.93
N LEU A 65 -15.14 11.63 14.76
CA LEU A 65 -15.29 10.25 14.31
C LEU A 65 -16.65 10.08 13.62
N LYS A 66 -16.65 9.43 12.46
CA LYS A 66 -17.87 9.17 11.70
C LYS A 66 -18.59 7.92 12.22
N PHE A 67 -17.82 6.92 12.63
CA PHE A 67 -18.32 5.67 13.17
C PHE A 67 -17.75 5.39 14.57
N LYS A 68 -18.51 4.65 15.38
CA LYS A 68 -18.15 4.32 16.76
C LYS A 68 -16.81 3.57 16.90
N ASN A 69 -16.43 2.81 15.87
CA ASN A 69 -15.22 1.99 15.87
C ASN A 69 -14.05 2.66 15.15
N ASP A 70 -14.20 3.92 14.70
CA ASP A 70 -13.12 4.63 14.02
C ASP A 70 -11.98 4.95 15.00
N ASN A 71 -10.75 4.78 14.54
CA ASN A 71 -9.57 5.16 15.31
C ASN A 71 -9.27 6.66 15.11
N LYS A 72 -9.29 7.42 16.22
CA LYS A 72 -9.05 8.87 16.21
C LYS A 72 -7.66 9.24 15.68
N LYS A 73 -6.62 8.49 16.02
CA LYS A 73 -5.24 8.71 15.52
C LYS A 73 -5.17 8.45 14.00
N SER A 74 -5.76 7.36 13.52
CA SER A 74 -5.85 7.07 12.08
C SER A 74 -6.60 8.15 11.30
N THR A 75 -7.69 8.65 11.89
CA THR A 75 -8.46 9.77 11.31
C THR A 75 -7.66 11.06 11.29
N ALA A 76 -6.90 11.37 12.35
CA ALA A 76 -6.00 12.52 12.40
C ALA A 76 -4.90 12.44 11.32
N LEU A 77 -4.28 11.28 11.15
CA LEU A 77 -3.29 11.04 10.08
C LEU A 77 -3.91 11.26 8.69
N SER A 78 -5.12 10.73 8.49
CA SER A 78 -5.88 10.93 7.24
C SER A 78 -6.17 12.41 6.98
N MET A 79 -6.57 13.16 8.01
CA MET A 79 -6.77 14.61 7.91
C MET A 79 -5.47 15.35 7.59
N GLN A 80 -4.35 14.96 8.18
CA GLN A 80 -3.05 15.57 7.89
C GLN A 80 -2.63 15.33 6.43
N LEU A 81 -2.78 14.10 5.95
CA LEU A 81 -2.47 13.73 4.58
C LEU A 81 -3.36 14.48 3.58
N GLU A 82 -4.66 14.60 3.85
CA GLU A 82 -5.59 15.36 3.01
C GLU A 82 -5.27 16.86 2.98
N LYS A 83 -4.91 17.48 4.12
CA LYS A 83 -4.44 18.87 4.14
C LYS A 83 -3.23 19.08 3.22
N CYS A 84 -2.25 18.19 3.26
CA CYS A 84 -1.09 18.26 2.38
C CYS A 84 -1.44 17.98 0.92
N ARG A 85 -2.38 17.05 0.66
CA ARG A 85 -2.88 16.81 -0.70
C ARG A 85 -3.56 18.04 -1.28
N ASP A 86 -4.37 18.74 -0.50
CA ASP A 86 -5.09 19.90 -0.98
C ASP A 86 -4.13 21.06 -1.31
N ILE A 87 -3.04 21.21 -0.55
CA ILE A 87 -1.93 22.10 -0.91
C ILE A 87 -1.37 21.75 -2.30
N LEU A 88 -1.10 20.48 -2.59
CA LEU A 88 -0.58 20.06 -3.90
C LEU A 88 -1.55 20.39 -5.04
N LYS A 89 -2.86 20.17 -4.82
CA LYS A 89 -3.90 20.52 -5.81
C LYS A 89 -3.98 22.02 -6.06
N GLU A 90 -3.84 22.86 -5.03
CA GLU A 90 -3.85 24.32 -5.18
C GLU A 90 -2.74 24.81 -6.13
N TYR A 91 -1.62 24.08 -6.20
CA TYR A 91 -0.49 24.36 -7.10
C TYR A 91 -0.51 23.52 -8.39
N ASN A 92 -1.63 22.86 -8.72
CA ASN A 92 -1.79 21.99 -9.89
C ASN A 92 -0.78 20.82 -9.97
N ILE A 93 -0.33 20.32 -8.82
CA ILE A 93 0.53 19.14 -8.73
C ILE A 93 -0.35 17.91 -8.55
N GLU A 94 -0.51 17.12 -9.61
CA GLU A 94 -1.38 15.95 -9.59
C GLU A 94 -0.77 14.79 -8.81
N CYS A 95 -1.41 14.38 -7.71
CA CYS A 95 -1.01 13.22 -6.93
C CYS A 95 -2.15 12.21 -6.77
N TYR A 96 -1.94 10.99 -7.27
CA TYR A 96 -2.94 9.91 -7.24
C TYR A 96 -2.60 8.79 -6.26
N ARG A 97 -1.34 8.70 -5.85
CA ARG A 97 -0.89 7.79 -4.79
C ARG A 97 -0.43 8.62 -3.61
N LEU A 98 -1.08 8.39 -2.47
CA LEU A 98 -0.90 9.17 -1.26
C LEU A 98 -0.65 8.21 -0.11
N SER A 99 0.43 8.39 0.63
CA SER A 99 0.65 7.63 1.85
C SER A 99 1.11 8.48 3.03
N ILE A 100 0.75 8.03 4.22
CA ILE A 100 1.32 8.49 5.48
C ILE A 100 1.74 7.27 6.30
N GLU A 101 3.01 7.20 6.62
CA GLU A 101 3.69 6.02 7.14
C GLU A 101 4.45 6.39 8.42
N GLY A 102 4.09 5.75 9.54
CA GLY A 102 4.89 5.82 10.77
C GLY A 102 6.02 4.81 10.69
N ASP A 103 7.26 5.26 10.74
CA ASP A 103 8.47 4.43 10.67
C ASP A 103 9.25 4.50 11.99
N CYS A 104 10.18 3.57 12.19
CA CYS A 104 11.07 3.52 13.35
C CYS A 104 12.27 4.44 13.11
N ILE A 105 12.08 5.75 13.30
CA ILE A 105 13.11 6.78 13.15
C ILE A 105 13.42 7.42 14.51
N ASP A 106 14.70 7.70 14.77
CA ASP A 106 15.17 8.14 16.10
C ASP A 106 14.70 9.55 16.49
N GLU A 107 14.38 10.40 15.52
CA GLU A 107 14.03 11.81 15.73
C GLU A 107 12.55 12.09 15.44
N ASN A 108 11.98 13.03 16.18
CA ASN A 108 10.62 13.55 15.95
C ASN A 108 10.59 14.46 14.72
N ASN A 109 10.84 13.87 13.55
CA ASN A 109 10.86 14.55 12.27
C ASN A 109 9.68 14.10 11.42
N VAL A 110 9.23 15.00 10.54
CA VAL A 110 8.23 14.66 9.51
C VAL A 110 8.86 14.90 8.15
N THR A 111 9.00 13.82 7.38
CA THR A 111 9.58 13.83 6.04
C THR A 111 8.50 13.70 4.97
N PHE A 112 8.59 14.54 3.95
CA PHE A 112 7.73 14.54 2.78
C PHE A 112 8.52 14.10 1.57
N ILE A 113 7.96 13.17 0.80
CA ILE A 113 8.57 12.67 -0.42
C ILE A 113 7.57 12.85 -1.56
N LEU A 114 8.04 13.50 -2.62
CA LEU A 114 7.34 13.65 -3.89
C LEU A 114 8.20 13.06 -5.00
N GLU A 115 7.69 12.04 -5.67
CA GLU A 115 8.37 11.38 -6.77
C GLU A 115 7.44 11.27 -7.98
N GLU A 116 7.99 11.24 -9.19
CA GLU A 116 7.19 11.06 -10.40
C GLU A 116 6.50 9.69 -10.38
N ASP A 117 5.20 9.69 -10.66
CA ASP A 117 4.40 8.47 -10.78
C ASP A 117 4.34 8.01 -12.24
N ASN A 118 5.24 7.10 -12.58
CA ASN A 118 5.29 6.43 -13.88
C ASN A 118 4.32 5.25 -14.00
N SER A 119 3.47 5.00 -13.00
CA SER A 119 2.55 3.88 -13.05
C SER A 119 1.36 4.15 -13.98
N GLU A 120 0.83 3.07 -14.56
CA GLU A 120 -0.36 3.18 -15.39
C GLU A 120 -1.56 3.73 -14.59
N PRO A 121 -2.25 4.76 -15.11
CA PRO A 121 -3.40 5.34 -14.44
C PRO A 121 -4.57 4.37 -14.42
N SER A 122 -5.09 4.06 -13.23
CA SER A 122 -6.37 3.39 -13.09
C SER A 122 -7.51 4.40 -13.06
N TYR A 123 -8.69 4.00 -13.56
CA TYR A 123 -9.86 4.89 -13.63
C TYR A 123 -11.10 4.19 -13.11
N PHE A 124 -11.95 4.92 -12.40
CA PHE A 124 -13.29 4.52 -12.02
C PHE A 124 -14.36 5.24 -12.85
N GLY A 125 -15.51 4.60 -13.04
CA GLY A 125 -16.66 5.14 -13.78
C GLY A 125 -16.62 4.87 -15.28
N ARG A 126 -17.64 5.34 -16.01
CA ARG A 126 -17.80 5.12 -17.46
C ARG A 126 -18.11 6.44 -18.17
N GLY A 127 -17.68 6.55 -19.43
CA GLY A 127 -17.94 7.72 -20.28
C GLY A 127 -17.49 9.03 -19.65
N LYS A 128 -18.36 10.04 -19.64
CA LYS A 128 -18.10 11.38 -19.07
C LYS A 128 -17.87 11.39 -17.56
N LYS A 129 -18.16 10.29 -16.84
CA LYS A 129 -17.92 10.15 -15.39
C LYS A 129 -16.61 9.42 -15.07
N LYS A 130 -15.78 9.10 -16.07
CA LYS A 130 -14.49 8.45 -15.87
C LYS A 130 -13.57 9.41 -15.10
N LYS A 131 -13.14 9.02 -13.91
CA LYS A 131 -12.19 9.76 -13.07
C LYS A 131 -11.00 8.87 -12.75
N ARG A 132 -9.79 9.45 -12.76
CA ARG A 132 -8.60 8.71 -12.33
C ARG A 132 -8.76 8.34 -10.86
N SER A 133 -8.42 7.11 -10.55
CA SER A 133 -8.51 6.56 -9.20
C SER A 133 -7.42 7.16 -8.32
N THR A 134 -7.77 7.52 -7.09
CA THR A 134 -6.81 7.91 -6.06
C THR A 134 -6.67 6.77 -5.08
N VAL A 135 -5.43 6.37 -4.81
CA VAL A 135 -5.07 5.37 -3.81
C VAL A 135 -4.53 6.12 -2.59
N VAL A 136 -5.14 5.89 -1.43
CA VAL A 136 -4.74 6.47 -0.15
C VAL A 136 -4.36 5.34 0.79
N MET A 137 -3.20 5.46 1.43
CA MET A 137 -2.66 4.46 2.34
C MET A 137 -2.26 5.11 3.66
N ILE A 138 -2.82 4.63 4.76
CA ILE A 138 -2.52 5.10 6.11
C ILE A 138 -1.88 3.93 6.85
N MET A 139 -0.61 4.05 7.21
CA MET A 139 0.15 3.01 7.91
C MET A 139 0.71 3.60 9.22
N PRO A 140 -0.07 3.63 10.32
CA PRO A 140 0.33 4.31 11.54
C PRO A 140 1.64 3.80 12.16
N ASN A 141 1.89 2.51 11.98
CA ASN A 141 3.17 1.86 12.22
C ASN A 141 3.39 0.93 11.02
N LYS A 142 4.39 1.24 10.20
CA LYS A 142 4.69 0.57 8.94
C LYS A 142 5.19 -0.85 9.16
N GLU A 143 6.03 -1.07 10.17
CA GLU A 143 6.54 -2.40 10.53
C GLU A 143 5.37 -3.32 10.90
N PHE A 144 4.58 -2.94 11.90
CA PHE A 144 3.41 -3.70 12.33
C PHE A 144 2.41 -3.94 11.19
N THR A 145 2.16 -2.92 10.36
CA THR A 145 1.23 -3.05 9.22
C THR A 145 1.78 -4.02 8.18
N THR A 146 3.07 -3.93 7.87
CA THR A 146 3.75 -4.80 6.88
C THR A 146 3.76 -6.24 7.37
N GLU A 147 4.11 -6.48 8.64
CA GLU A 147 4.07 -7.80 9.27
C GLU A 147 2.66 -8.40 9.23
N THR A 148 1.65 -7.61 9.60
CA THR A 148 0.26 -8.04 9.61
C THR A 148 -0.24 -8.41 8.21
N ILE A 149 0.03 -7.57 7.20
CA ILE A 149 -0.36 -7.86 5.82
C ILE A 149 0.42 -9.07 5.29
N SER A 150 1.71 -9.17 5.57
CA SER A 150 2.54 -10.31 5.14
C SER A 150 2.04 -11.61 5.75
N LYS A 151 1.62 -11.59 7.02
CA LYS A 151 0.99 -12.74 7.67
C LYS A 151 -0.30 -13.15 6.96
N PHE A 152 -1.23 -12.23 6.71
CA PHE A 152 -2.46 -12.55 6.00
C PHE A 152 -2.22 -13.06 4.58
N TYR A 153 -1.28 -12.44 3.86
CA TYR A 153 -0.83 -12.90 2.55
C TYR A 153 -0.36 -14.35 2.62
N ASN A 154 0.56 -14.64 3.54
CA ASN A 154 1.15 -15.98 3.68
C ASN A 154 0.11 -17.02 4.11
N GLU A 155 -0.76 -16.70 5.07
CA GLU A 155 -1.86 -17.60 5.49
C GLU A 155 -2.74 -17.96 4.29
N ARG A 156 -3.15 -16.95 3.51
CA ARG A 156 -4.03 -17.15 2.36
C ARG A 156 -3.35 -17.93 1.24
N MET A 157 -2.13 -17.55 0.87
CA MET A 157 -1.39 -18.20 -0.21
C MET A 157 -1.00 -19.63 0.15
N SER A 158 -0.62 -19.89 1.40
CA SER A 158 -0.33 -21.24 1.89
C SER A 158 -1.58 -22.12 1.87
N GLU A 159 -2.75 -21.58 2.24
CA GLU A 159 -4.02 -22.31 2.17
C GLU A 159 -4.33 -22.75 0.73
N ILE A 160 -4.20 -21.84 -0.24
CA ILE A 160 -4.45 -22.12 -1.66
C ILE A 160 -3.44 -23.16 -2.17
N PHE A 161 -2.15 -22.96 -1.89
CA PHE A 161 -1.08 -23.86 -2.29
C PHE A 161 -1.30 -25.27 -1.74
N ASN A 162 -1.49 -25.41 -0.43
CA ASN A 162 -1.64 -26.72 0.21
C ASN A 162 -2.86 -27.47 -0.30
N LYS A 163 -4.01 -26.79 -0.45
CA LYS A 163 -5.22 -27.40 -1.05
C LYS A 163 -4.95 -27.96 -2.43
N PHE A 164 -4.25 -27.21 -3.28
CA PHE A 164 -3.92 -27.66 -4.62
C PHE A 164 -2.88 -28.79 -4.60
N TYR A 165 -1.84 -28.64 -3.78
CA TYR A 165 -0.76 -29.61 -3.65
C TYR A 165 -1.27 -30.97 -3.16
N GLU A 166 -2.23 -30.97 -2.22
CA GLU A 166 -2.97 -32.16 -1.80
C GLU A 166 -3.74 -32.81 -2.96
N CYS A 167 -4.38 -32.03 -3.83
CA CYS A 167 -5.12 -32.57 -4.98
C CYS A 167 -4.23 -33.31 -5.99
N ILE A 168 -2.94 -32.95 -6.08
CA ILE A 168 -1.95 -33.63 -6.92
C ILE A 168 -1.11 -34.64 -6.12
N ASN A 169 -1.65 -35.15 -5.01
CA ASN A 169 -1.01 -36.13 -4.12
C ASN A 169 0.34 -35.69 -3.55
N MET A 170 0.55 -34.38 -3.36
CA MET A 170 1.80 -33.81 -2.84
C MET A 170 3.03 -34.23 -3.67
N ASP A 171 2.86 -34.35 -4.99
CA ASP A 171 3.94 -34.72 -5.90
C ASP A 171 4.72 -33.46 -6.36
N SER A 172 5.91 -33.28 -5.79
CA SER A 172 6.83 -32.19 -6.11
C SER A 172 7.20 -32.13 -7.59
N GLU A 173 7.32 -33.28 -8.27
CA GLU A 173 7.69 -33.34 -9.68
C GLU A 173 6.55 -32.84 -10.57
N ILE A 174 5.33 -33.28 -10.28
CA ILE A 174 4.12 -32.79 -10.95
C ILE A 174 3.95 -31.28 -10.69
N MET A 175 4.14 -30.82 -9.45
CA MET A 175 4.01 -29.40 -9.13
C MET A 175 5.04 -28.54 -9.89
N CYS A 176 6.30 -28.98 -9.95
CA CYS A 176 7.34 -28.28 -10.73
C CYS A 176 6.99 -28.23 -12.22
N LYS A 177 6.44 -29.32 -12.78
CA LYS A 177 5.97 -29.34 -14.19
C LYS A 177 4.81 -28.38 -14.42
N ILE A 178 3.84 -28.32 -13.51
CA ILE A 178 2.68 -27.41 -13.59
C ILE A 178 3.14 -25.95 -13.52
N LEU A 179 4.12 -25.66 -12.68
CA LEU A 179 4.71 -24.34 -12.57
C LEU A 179 5.71 -24.03 -13.71
N GLU A 180 6.07 -25.01 -14.55
CA GLU A 180 7.08 -24.88 -15.60
C GLU A 180 8.45 -24.43 -15.06
N VAL A 181 8.84 -24.96 -13.90
CA VAL A 181 10.12 -24.68 -13.24
C VAL A 181 11.00 -25.94 -13.16
N GLU A 182 12.30 -25.73 -12.92
CA GLU A 182 13.22 -26.84 -12.70
C GLU A 182 12.81 -27.65 -11.47
N TYR A 183 12.82 -28.98 -11.58
CA TYR A 183 12.52 -29.85 -10.45
C TYR A 183 13.56 -29.67 -9.35
N LYS A 184 13.08 -29.31 -8.15
CA LYS A 184 13.85 -29.34 -6.92
C LYS A 184 13.00 -29.97 -5.84
N ASP A 185 13.57 -30.93 -5.13
CA ASP A 185 12.93 -31.56 -3.98
C ASP A 185 13.03 -30.65 -2.74
N ASP A 186 12.46 -29.44 -2.86
CA ASP A 186 12.38 -28.42 -1.81
C ASP A 186 11.03 -27.72 -1.88
N ILE A 187 10.15 -28.03 -0.92
CA ILE A 187 8.81 -27.47 -0.86
C ILE A 187 8.80 -25.94 -0.75
N ASN A 188 9.82 -25.34 -0.11
CA ASN A 188 9.90 -23.88 0.01
C ASN A 188 10.26 -23.23 -1.32
N TYR A 189 11.10 -23.89 -2.13
CA TYR A 189 11.36 -23.47 -3.50
C TYR A 189 10.06 -23.50 -4.31
N ILE A 190 9.35 -24.62 -4.30
CA ILE A 190 8.10 -24.80 -5.06
C ILE A 190 7.02 -23.81 -4.62
N TYR A 191 6.85 -23.60 -3.31
CA TYR A 191 5.90 -22.63 -2.77
C TYR A 191 6.23 -21.19 -3.19
N ARG A 192 7.52 -20.83 -3.23
CA ARG A 192 7.95 -19.51 -3.71
C ARG A 192 7.62 -19.32 -5.18
N GLU A 193 7.93 -20.30 -6.04
CA GLU A 193 7.59 -20.23 -7.47
C GLU A 193 6.07 -20.16 -7.70
N PHE A 194 5.28 -20.87 -6.87
CA PHE A 194 3.83 -20.74 -6.88
C PHE A 194 3.38 -19.31 -6.51
N CYS A 195 3.93 -18.75 -5.44
CA CYS A 195 3.64 -17.38 -5.03
C CYS A 195 3.99 -16.37 -6.12
N GLU A 196 5.16 -16.47 -6.76
CA GLU A 196 5.55 -15.57 -7.86
C GLU A 196 4.50 -15.57 -8.98
N GLN A 197 4.03 -16.75 -9.38
CA GLN A 197 3.10 -16.90 -10.49
C GLN A 197 1.63 -16.57 -10.17
N TYR A 198 1.23 -16.73 -8.90
CA TYR A 198 -0.16 -16.68 -8.47
C TYR A 198 -0.40 -15.71 -7.31
N HIS A 199 0.55 -14.83 -6.96
CA HIS A 199 0.45 -13.91 -5.82
C HIS A 199 -0.87 -13.14 -5.82
N ASP A 200 -1.32 -12.63 -6.98
CA ASP A 200 -2.59 -11.91 -7.16
C ASP A 200 -3.82 -12.63 -6.57
N TRP A 201 -3.77 -13.95 -6.38
CA TRP A 201 -4.89 -14.72 -5.83
C TRP A 201 -5.22 -14.35 -4.38
N TRP A 202 -4.25 -13.83 -3.62
CA TRP A 202 -4.44 -13.48 -2.21
C TRP A 202 -5.55 -12.43 -2.00
N PHE A 203 -5.70 -11.51 -2.95
CA PHE A 203 -6.65 -10.40 -2.91
C PHE A 203 -7.46 -10.27 -4.21
N ALA A 204 -7.62 -11.37 -4.94
CA ALA A 204 -8.36 -11.39 -6.19
C ALA A 204 -9.87 -11.15 -5.97
N ASN A 205 -10.47 -10.36 -6.87
CA ASN A 205 -11.92 -10.38 -7.05
C ASN A 205 -12.36 -11.69 -7.75
N GLU A 206 -13.67 -11.94 -7.83
CA GLU A 206 -14.20 -13.18 -8.40
C GLU A 206 -13.70 -13.48 -9.82
N ASN A 207 -13.66 -12.46 -10.69
CA ASN A 207 -13.19 -12.61 -12.07
C ASN A 207 -11.71 -13.02 -12.11
N LYS A 208 -10.84 -12.31 -11.37
CA LYS A 208 -9.41 -12.63 -11.32
C LYS A 208 -9.15 -13.97 -10.66
N SER A 209 -9.94 -14.32 -9.64
CA SER A 209 -9.87 -15.63 -8.98
C SER A 209 -10.21 -16.76 -9.94
N ASN A 210 -11.27 -16.61 -10.75
CA ASN A 210 -11.64 -17.59 -11.78
C ASN A 210 -10.55 -17.70 -12.86
N GLU A 211 -10.02 -16.57 -13.35
CA GLU A 211 -8.92 -16.57 -14.32
C GLU A 211 -7.68 -17.33 -13.81
N LEU A 212 -7.25 -17.06 -12.57
CA LEU A 212 -6.09 -17.72 -11.97
C LEU A 212 -6.34 -19.22 -11.74
N ARG A 213 -7.55 -19.57 -11.29
CA ARG A 213 -7.98 -20.96 -11.13
C ARG A 213 -7.95 -21.69 -12.46
N ASP A 214 -8.56 -21.14 -13.49
CA ASP A 214 -8.67 -21.78 -14.81
C ASP A 214 -7.27 -21.93 -15.44
N ARG A 215 -6.39 -20.93 -15.28
CA ARG A 215 -4.98 -21.04 -15.67
C ARG A 215 -4.29 -22.22 -14.98
N LEU A 216 -4.42 -22.34 -13.66
CA LEU A 216 -3.81 -23.45 -12.90
C LEU A 216 -4.39 -24.81 -13.33
N LEU A 217 -5.71 -24.92 -13.46
CA LEU A 217 -6.38 -26.15 -13.90
C LEU A 217 -5.97 -26.58 -15.30
N ASN A 218 -5.86 -25.64 -16.25
CA ASN A 218 -5.44 -25.95 -17.61
C ASN A 218 -4.00 -26.49 -17.65
N LYS A 219 -3.08 -25.86 -16.92
CA LYS A 219 -1.71 -26.39 -16.78
C LYS A 219 -1.68 -27.78 -16.15
N THR A 220 -2.53 -28.01 -15.15
CA THR A 220 -2.67 -29.30 -14.47
C THR A 220 -3.14 -30.39 -15.41
N LYS A 221 -4.21 -30.15 -16.17
CA LYS A 221 -4.74 -31.08 -17.17
C LYS A 221 -3.69 -31.47 -18.20
N LEU A 222 -2.93 -30.48 -18.69
CA LEU A 222 -1.84 -30.71 -19.65
C LEU A 222 -0.76 -31.63 -19.08
N VAL A 223 -0.32 -31.41 -17.83
CA VAL A 223 0.70 -32.25 -17.19
C VAL A 223 0.21 -33.66 -16.91
N LEU A 224 -1.07 -33.81 -16.51
CA LEU A 224 -1.67 -35.10 -16.19
C LEU A 224 -2.18 -35.86 -17.43
N GLY A 225 -2.15 -35.26 -18.61
CA GLY A 225 -2.68 -35.87 -19.84
C GLY A 225 -4.19 -36.09 -19.80
N ILE A 226 -4.92 -35.23 -19.10
CA ILE A 226 -6.39 -35.30 -19.01
C ILE A 226 -6.97 -34.47 -20.17
N GLU A 227 -7.56 -35.14 -21.15
CA GLU A 227 -8.34 -34.50 -22.22
C GLU A 227 -9.71 -34.03 -21.70
N ASP A 228 -10.26 -32.97 -22.29
CA ASP A 228 -11.50 -32.30 -21.86
C ASP A 228 -12.77 -33.17 -21.93
#